data_AF-A0A7X3VBU1-F1
#
_entry.id   AF-A0A7X3VBU1-F1
#
_cell.length_a   1.000
_cell.length_b   1.000
_cell.length_c   1.000
_cell.angle_alpha   90.00
_cell.angle_beta   90.00
_cell.angle_gamma   90.00
#
_symmetry.space_group_name_H-M   'P 1'
#
loop_
_entity.id
_entity.type
_entity.pdbx_description
1 polymer ?
#
loop_
_entity_poly.entity_id
_entity_poly.type
_entity_poly.pdbx_seq_one_letter_code
_entity_poly.pdbx_strand_id
1 'polypeptide(L)'
;VYTYRGQKPKDWGLSGFVLIAESHITIHTFPERGHVNIDIFSCKEFDAEASLTVVKRLFGLSEMETCLLERGLEYIGDRETYSGMVRERIGLRGSAVGAE
;
A
#
# COMPACT_ATOMS: atom_id res chain seq x y z
N VAL A 1 5.62 3.55 -14.76
CA VAL A 1 4.68 2.58 -15.39
C VAL A 1 5.44 1.80 -16.44
N TYR A 2 5.27 0.48 -16.48
CA TYR A 2 5.97 -0.43 -17.38
C TYR A 2 4.98 -1.35 -18.08
N THR A 3 5.22 -1.65 -19.34
CA THR A 3 4.43 -2.64 -20.08
C THR A 3 5.01 -4.03 -19.85
N TYR A 4 4.19 -4.95 -19.35
CA TYR A 4 4.53 -6.36 -19.20
C TYR A 4 4.09 -7.15 -20.45
N ARG A 5 4.95 -8.07 -20.90
CA ARG A 5 4.64 -9.05 -21.95
C ARG A 5 5.15 -10.42 -21.52
N GLY A 6 4.22 -11.35 -21.34
CA GLY A 6 4.46 -12.74 -21.00
C GLY A 6 4.74 -13.62 -22.22
N GLN A 7 4.79 -14.92 -21.99
CA GLN A 7 5.10 -15.90 -23.03
C GLN A 7 3.99 -16.04 -24.08
N LYS A 8 2.72 -15.92 -23.67
CA LYS A 8 1.58 -15.95 -24.58
C LYS A 8 1.22 -14.52 -24.97
N PRO A 9 0.85 -14.24 -26.23
CA PRO A 9 0.48 -12.89 -26.67
C PRO A 9 -0.62 -12.23 -25.82
N LYS A 10 -1.56 -13.04 -25.29
CA LYS A 10 -2.64 -12.57 -24.42
C LYS A 10 -2.22 -12.23 -22.98
N ASP A 11 -1.01 -12.62 -22.59
CA ASP A 11 -0.49 -12.39 -21.25
C ASP A 11 0.29 -11.07 -21.26
N TRP A 12 -0.42 -9.97 -21.45
CA TRP A 12 0.17 -8.63 -21.46
C TRP A 12 -0.60 -7.70 -20.53
N GLY A 13 0.02 -6.58 -20.18
CA GLY A 13 -0.66 -5.51 -19.45
C GLY A 13 0.30 -4.43 -18.96
N LEU A 14 -0.18 -3.63 -18.00
CA LEU A 14 0.55 -2.50 -17.44
C LEU A 14 0.83 -2.73 -15.97
N SER A 15 2.08 -2.48 -15.57
CA SER A 15 2.54 -2.46 -14.20
C SER A 15 2.85 -1.02 -13.78
N GLY A 16 2.12 -0.52 -12.78
CA GLY A 16 2.36 0.77 -12.15
C GLY A 16 2.84 0.57 -10.72
N PHE A 17 3.77 1.42 -10.28
CA PHE A 17 4.12 1.53 -8.86
C PHE A 17 4.27 3.01 -8.52
N VAL A 18 3.85 3.38 -7.33
CA VAL A 18 4.14 4.67 -6.72
C VAL A 18 4.69 4.42 -5.32
N LEU A 19 5.83 5.03 -5.03
CA LEU A 19 6.38 5.07 -3.69
C LEU A 19 5.68 6.18 -2.92
N ILE A 20 5.25 5.85 -1.71
CA ILE A 20 4.74 6.81 -0.72
C ILE A 20 5.57 6.65 0.56
N ALA A 21 5.29 7.43 1.60
CA ALA A 21 6.10 7.44 2.82
C ALA A 21 6.28 6.02 3.40
N GLU A 22 7.48 5.46 3.22
CA GLU A 22 7.92 4.12 3.66
C GLU A 22 7.01 2.95 3.20
N SER A 23 6.25 3.16 2.14
CA SER A 23 5.23 2.22 1.69
C SER A 23 4.99 2.37 0.18
N HIS A 24 3.95 1.74 -0.38
CA HIS A 24 3.75 1.73 -1.83
C HIS A 24 2.32 1.41 -2.24
N ILE A 25 1.97 1.85 -3.45
CA ILE A 25 0.80 1.37 -4.16
C ILE A 25 1.27 0.76 -5.48
N THR A 26 0.88 -0.47 -5.76
CA THR A 26 1.22 -1.23 -6.97
C THR A 26 -0.04 -1.65 -7.71
N ILE A 27 0.01 -1.64 -9.04
CA ILE A 27 -1.07 -2.07 -9.91
C ILE A 27 -0.48 -2.92 -11.02
N HIS A 28 -1.10 -4.07 -11.31
CA HIS A 28 -0.79 -4.93 -12.44
C HIS A 28 -2.06 -5.28 -13.18
N THR A 29 -2.19 -4.85 -14.43
CA THR A 29 -3.36 -5.15 -15.26
C THR A 29 -3.11 -6.34 -16.18
N PHE A 30 -4.19 -7.05 -16.52
CA PHE A 30 -4.22 -8.11 -17.53
C PHE A 30 -5.47 -7.94 -18.39
N PRO A 31 -5.46 -7.04 -19.39
CA PRO A 31 -6.67 -6.63 -20.12
C PRO A 31 -7.41 -7.80 -20.78
N GLU A 32 -6.70 -8.71 -21.45
CA GLU A 32 -7.30 -9.88 -22.13
C GLU A 32 -7.96 -10.87 -21.16
N ARG A 33 -7.59 -10.82 -19.88
CA ARG A 33 -8.18 -11.66 -18.82
C ARG A 33 -9.27 -10.92 -18.05
N GLY A 34 -9.50 -9.63 -18.32
CA GLY A 34 -10.41 -8.78 -17.54
C GLY A 34 -10.02 -8.68 -16.07
N HIS A 35 -8.72 -8.73 -15.76
CA HIS A 35 -8.22 -8.89 -14.40
C HIS A 35 -7.20 -7.81 -14.02
N VAL A 36 -7.17 -7.45 -12.74
CA VAL A 36 -6.22 -6.48 -12.17
C VAL A 36 -5.85 -6.90 -10.75
N ASN A 37 -4.55 -6.84 -10.45
CA ASN A 37 -4.01 -6.99 -9.10
C ASN A 37 -3.56 -5.63 -8.59
N ILE A 38 -3.91 -5.30 -7.36
CA ILE A 38 -3.61 -4.00 -6.74
C ILE A 38 -3.18 -4.24 -5.30
N ASP A 39 -2.06 -3.63 -4.90
CA ASP A 39 -1.67 -3.54 -3.50
C ASP A 39 -1.70 -2.07 -3.07
N ILE A 40 -2.37 -1.80 -1.95
CA ILE A 40 -2.38 -0.49 -1.29
C ILE A 40 -1.76 -0.71 0.08
N PHE A 41 -0.49 -0.34 0.21
CA PHE A 41 0.25 -0.44 1.46
C PHE A 41 0.59 0.97 1.93
N SER A 42 0.23 1.28 3.17
CA SER A 42 0.50 2.55 3.82
C SER A 42 1.03 2.34 5.24
N CYS A 43 2.06 3.08 5.62
CA CYS A 43 2.54 3.15 7.01
C CYS A 43 1.66 4.05 7.89
N LYS A 44 0.77 4.85 7.28
CA LYS A 44 -0.25 5.64 7.97
C LYS A 44 -1.59 4.92 7.90
N GLU A 45 -2.41 5.13 8.91
CA GLU A 45 -3.79 4.66 8.93
C GLU A 45 -4.56 5.23 7.73
N PHE A 46 -5.38 4.39 7.10
CA PHE A 46 -6.20 4.76 5.96
C PHE A 46 -7.49 3.96 5.95
N ASP A 47 -8.52 4.50 5.31
CA ASP A 47 -9.78 3.81 5.10
C ASP A 47 -9.64 2.82 3.94
N ALA A 48 -9.53 1.54 4.29
CA ALA A 48 -9.42 0.45 3.33
C ALA A 48 -10.69 0.33 2.47
N GLU A 49 -11.88 0.47 3.06
CA GLU A 49 -13.16 0.33 2.34
C GLU A 49 -13.39 1.49 1.35
N ALA A 50 -13.03 2.71 1.73
CA ALA A 50 -13.05 3.85 0.81
C ALA A 50 -12.07 3.63 -0.37
N SER A 51 -10.89 3.08 -0.09
CA SER A 51 -9.90 2.76 -1.12
C SER A 51 -10.41 1.70 -2.10
N LEU A 52 -11.02 0.64 -1.57
CA LEU A 52 -11.66 -0.43 -2.35
C LEU A 52 -12.82 0.10 -3.21
N THR A 53 -13.63 1.02 -2.67
CA THR A 53 -14.72 1.66 -3.42
C THR A 53 -14.20 2.45 -4.62
N VAL A 54 -13.11 3.20 -4.43
CA VAL A 54 -12.45 3.93 -5.51
C VAL A 54 -11.90 2.97 -6.57
N VAL A 55 -11.20 1.91 -6.17
CA VAL A 55 -10.67 0.89 -7.07
C VAL A 55 -11.78 0.25 -7.90
N LYS A 56 -12.85 -0.22 -7.24
CA LYS A 56 -13.99 -0.87 -7.91
C LYS A 56 -14.63 0.04 -8.96
N ARG A 57 -14.80 1.33 -8.63
CA ARG A 57 -15.36 2.33 -9.55
C ARG A 57 -14.42 2.63 -10.72
N LEU A 58 -13.13 2.81 -10.46
CA LEU A 58 -12.14 3.18 -11.48
C LEU A 58 -11.98 2.10 -12.55
N PHE A 59 -11.94 0.83 -12.13
CA PHE A 59 -11.75 -0.30 -13.04
C PHE A 59 -13.06 -0.95 -13.49
N GLY A 60 -14.21 -0.50 -12.98
CA GLY A 60 -15.52 -1.08 -13.31
C GLY A 60 -15.63 -2.56 -12.92
N LEU A 61 -15.06 -2.95 -11.78
CA LEU A 61 -14.96 -4.36 -11.38
C LEU A 61 -16.33 -4.92 -10.99
N SER A 62 -16.71 -6.04 -11.58
CA SER A 62 -17.90 -6.80 -11.18
C SER A 62 -17.68 -7.54 -9.86
N GLU A 63 -16.47 -8.10 -9.69
CA GLU A 63 -16.08 -8.92 -8.55
C GLU A 63 -14.71 -8.45 -8.02
N MET A 64 -14.48 -8.64 -6.73
CA MET A 64 -13.25 -8.24 -6.07
C MET A 64 -12.99 -9.17 -4.90
N GLU A 65 -11.78 -9.76 -4.87
CA GLU A 65 -11.28 -10.52 -3.74
C GLU A 65 -10.24 -9.66 -3.01
N THR A 66 -10.37 -9.55 -1.69
CA THR A 66 -9.58 -8.61 -0.89
C THR A 66 -9.02 -9.28 0.35
N CYS A 67 -7.79 -8.95 0.70
CA CYS A 67 -7.17 -9.35 1.95
C CYS A 67 -6.51 -8.13 2.60
N LEU A 68 -6.92 -7.81 3.83
CA LEU A 68 -6.31 -6.74 4.62
C LEU A 68 -5.30 -7.36 5.59
N LEU A 69 -4.07 -6.84 5.56
CA LEU A 69 -2.97 -7.34 6.38
C LEU A 69 -2.38 -6.20 7.20
N GLU A 70 -2.41 -6.36 8.53
CA GLU A 70 -1.67 -5.50 9.44
C GLU A 70 -0.19 -5.89 9.43
N ARG A 71 0.70 -4.90 9.51
CA ARG A 71 2.16 -5.08 9.40
C ARG A 71 2.86 -4.34 10.55
N GLY A 72 3.97 -4.89 11.04
CA GLY A 72 4.74 -4.31 12.15
C GLY A 72 4.18 -4.63 13.53
N LEU A 73 3.38 -5.69 13.66
CA LEU A 73 2.81 -6.14 14.94
C LEU A 73 3.91 -6.63 15.90
N GLU A 74 5.04 -7.09 15.36
CA GLU A 74 6.22 -7.54 16.11
C GLU A 74 6.85 -6.44 16.99
N TYR A 75 6.55 -5.17 16.72
CA TYR A 75 7.08 -4.02 17.48
C TYR A 75 6.15 -3.54 18.60
N ILE A 76 4.95 -4.12 18.74
CA ILE A 76 3.96 -3.67 19.74
C ILE A 76 4.42 -3.97 21.18
N GLY A 77 5.24 -5.01 21.37
CA GLY A 77 5.73 -5.41 22.69
C GLY A 77 6.95 -4.62 23.19
N ASP A 78 7.63 -3.88 22.32
CA ASP A 78 8.85 -3.14 22.67
C ASP A 78 8.54 -1.64 22.74
N ARG A 79 8.39 -1.15 23.98
CA ARG A 79 7.84 0.18 24.28
C ARG A 79 8.68 1.33 23.70
N GLU A 80 9.99 1.13 23.58
CA GLU A 80 10.92 2.07 22.95
C GLU A 80 10.69 2.12 21.43
N THR A 81 10.54 0.94 20.80
CA THR A 81 10.30 0.83 19.36
C THR A 81 8.92 1.38 18.97
N TYR A 82 7.87 1.10 19.76
CA TYR A 82 6.55 1.70 19.58
C TYR A 82 6.60 3.23 19.70
N SER A 83 7.25 3.77 20.74
CA SER A 83 7.38 5.23 20.92
C SER A 83 8.18 5.89 19.79
N GLY A 84 9.25 5.24 19.31
CA GLY A 84 10.04 5.71 18.18
C GLY A 84 9.22 5.77 16.89
N MET A 85 8.55 4.68 16.53
CA MET A 85 7.70 4.60 15.34
C MET A 85 6.55 5.61 15.38
N VAL A 86 5.89 5.77 16.53
CA VAL A 86 4.80 6.72 16.71
C VAL A 86 5.30 8.16 16.57
N ARG A 87 6.44 8.53 17.18
CA ARG A 87 7.02 9.87 17.06
C ARG A 87 7.40 10.23 15.63
N GLU A 88 8.01 9.27 14.91
CA GLU A 88 8.41 9.45 13.52
C GLU A 88 7.19 9.57 12.58
N ARG A 89 6.17 8.74 12.78
CA ARG A 89 4.93 8.75 11.96
C ARG A 89 4.04 9.98 12.18
N ILE A 90 3.99 10.52 13.41
CA ILE A 90 3.21 11.73 13.75
C ILE A 90 3.98 13.01 13.37
N GLY A 91 5.26 12.92 13.00
CA GLY A 91 6.05 14.09 12.60
C GLY A 91 6.30 15.09 13.73
N LEU A 92 6.17 14.65 14.99
CA LEU A 92 6.57 15.45 16.14
C LEU A 92 8.09 15.52 16.16
N ARG A 93 8.66 16.58 15.55
CA ARG A 93 10.04 16.98 15.83
C ARG A 93 10.16 17.14 17.35
N GLY A 94 10.85 16.22 18.01
CA GLY A 94 11.19 16.38 19.42
C GLY A 94 11.97 17.68 19.58
N SER A 95 11.39 18.65 20.27
CA SER A 95 12.20 19.70 20.89
C SER A 95 13.14 19.00 21.85
N ALA A 96 14.44 19.05 21.55
CA ALA A 96 15.47 18.72 22.52
C ALA A 96 15.22 19.59 23.77
N VAL A 97 14.83 18.97 24.87
CA VAL A 97 14.91 19.59 26.19
C VAL A 97 16.22 19.13 26.79
N GLY A 98 17.06 20.11 27.09
CA GLY A 98 18.46 19.96 27.46
C GLY A 98 18.68 19.17 28.74
N ALA A 99 19.85 18.53 28.78
CA ALA A 99 20.44 17.99 29.98
C ALA A 99 21.18 19.11 30.71
N GLU A 100 20.76 19.37 31.95
CA GLU A 100 21.66 19.74 33.05
C GLU A 100 21.63 18.61 34.09
#